data_AF-A0A661RT29-F1
#
_entry.id   AF-A0A661RT29-F1
#
_cell.length_a   1.000
_cell.length_b   1.000
_cell.length_c   1.000
_cell.angle_alpha   90.00
_cell.angle_beta   90.00
_cell.angle_gamma   90.00
#
_symmetry.space_group_name_H-M   'P 1'
#
loop_
_entity.id
_entity.type
_entity.pdbx_description
1 polymer ?
#
loop_
_entity_poly.entity_id
_entity_poly.type
_entity_poly.pdbx_seq_one_letter_code
_entity_poly.pdbx_strand_id
1 'polypeptide(L)'
;MKKVCTLIVIFIGFILAVNQVQAAPPIVIGYNDILSGTFKSNGESYLMGIEEAVKEINEDSGLLGRPIKIVKEDNQMKPEIAIQKLKKMILKDKCDVIFGGGTSSSCIAISQTIPRYKKLYITNGVALDITGKHFNRYVFRPTFNVLLNIKTLAHYMGKNKPFKKVYM
;
A
#
# COMPACT_ATOMS: atom_id res chain seq x y z
N MET A 1 -36.44 40.64 -30.78
CA MET A 1 -36.80 39.37 -30.10
C MET A 1 -35.91 38.20 -30.52
N LYS A 2 -35.81 37.84 -31.81
CA LYS A 2 -34.97 36.70 -32.27
C LYS A 2 -33.49 36.78 -31.83
N LYS A 3 -32.84 37.95 -31.92
CA LYS A 3 -31.44 38.15 -31.50
C LYS A 3 -31.21 37.99 -29.99
N VAL A 4 -32.22 38.34 -29.17
CA VAL A 4 -32.16 38.20 -27.70
C VAL A 4 -32.27 36.72 -27.32
N CYS A 5 -33.15 35.95 -27.98
CA CYS A 5 -33.21 34.50 -27.81
C CYS A 5 -31.90 33.81 -28.22
N THR A 6 -31.27 34.22 -29.32
CA THR A 6 -29.98 33.64 -29.77
C THR A 6 -28.86 33.91 -28.76
N LEU A 7 -28.78 35.11 -28.19
CA LEU A 7 -27.79 35.45 -27.16
C LEU A 7 -28.01 34.68 -25.85
N ILE A 8 -29.25 34.48 -25.43
CA ILE A 8 -29.59 33.70 -24.23
C ILE A 8 -29.21 32.21 -24.42
N VAL A 9 -29.45 31.64 -25.59
CA VAL A 9 -29.09 30.24 -25.90
C VAL A 9 -27.57 30.03 -25.90
N ILE A 10 -26.80 30.98 -26.43
CA ILE A 10 -25.34 30.93 -26.40
C ILE A 10 -24.81 31.04 -24.96
N PHE A 11 -25.41 31.90 -24.13
CA PHE A 11 -25.00 32.08 -22.74
C PHE A 11 -25.31 30.85 -21.87
N ILE A 12 -26.47 30.21 -22.08
CA ILE A 12 -26.83 28.95 -21.41
C ILE A 12 -25.93 27.80 -21.86
N GLY A 13 -25.60 27.72 -23.16
CA GLY A 13 -24.65 26.73 -23.69
C GLY A 13 -23.25 26.87 -23.09
N PHE A 14 -22.81 28.09 -22.81
CA PHE A 14 -21.52 28.37 -22.17
C PHE A 14 -21.51 27.97 -20.69
N ILE A 15 -22.60 28.20 -19.95
CA ILE A 15 -22.73 27.80 -18.53
C ILE A 15 -22.77 26.27 -18.39
N LEU A 16 -23.38 25.55 -19.33
CA LEU A 16 -23.40 24.08 -19.33
C LEU A 16 -22.02 23.47 -19.67
N ALA A 17 -21.21 24.14 -20.50
CA ALA A 17 -19.87 23.68 -20.83
C ALA A 17 -18.86 23.86 -19.67
N VAL A 18 -19.06 24.85 -18.81
CA VAL A 18 -18.15 25.17 -17.68
C VAL A 18 -18.36 24.24 -16.46
N ASN A 19 -19.48 23.51 -16.40
CA ASN A 19 -19.82 22.61 -15.29
C ASN A 19 -19.42 21.14 -15.51
N GLN A 20 -18.47 20.84 -16.40
CA GLN A 20 -17.84 19.52 -16.38
C GLN A 20 -16.92 19.44 -15.15
N VAL A 21 -17.47 19.01 -14.02
CA VAL A 21 -16.71 18.58 -12.84
C VAL A 21 -15.84 17.42 -13.29
N GLN A 22 -14.57 17.71 -13.60
CA GLN A 22 -13.59 16.69 -13.92
C GLN A 22 -13.44 15.78 -12.70
N ALA A 23 -13.88 14.53 -12.83
CA ALA A 23 -13.73 13.54 -11.76
C ALA A 23 -12.27 13.48 -11.33
N ALA A 24 -12.01 13.60 -10.02
CA ALA A 24 -10.66 13.55 -9.48
C ALA A 24 -9.99 12.21 -9.87
N PRO A 25 -8.69 12.22 -10.21
CA PRO A 25 -8.00 11.03 -10.70
C PRO A 25 -8.03 9.91 -9.64
N PRO A 26 -8.00 8.63 -10.03
CA PRO A 26 -7.97 7.52 -9.06
C PRO A 26 -6.83 7.64 -8.05
N ILE A 27 -7.00 7.08 -6.86
CA ILE A 27 -5.90 6.84 -5.92
C ILE A 27 -5.22 5.53 -6.33
N VAL A 28 -3.92 5.55 -6.57
CA VAL A 28 -3.20 4.38 -7.09
C VAL A 28 -2.40 3.71 -5.98
N ILE A 29 -2.74 2.47 -5.66
CA ILE A 29 -2.03 1.65 -4.68
C ILE A 29 -1.10 0.69 -5.41
N GLY A 30 0.17 0.67 -5.05
CA GLY A 30 1.13 -0.33 -5.52
C GLY A 30 1.24 -1.50 -4.54
N TYR A 31 1.04 -2.73 -5.00
CA TYR A 31 1.26 -3.96 -4.26
C TYR A 31 2.53 -4.68 -4.77
N ASN A 32 3.61 -4.60 -4.00
CA ASN A 32 4.95 -5.09 -4.37
C ASN A 32 5.33 -6.26 -3.46
N ASP A 33 5.02 -7.49 -3.89
CA ASP A 33 5.15 -8.68 -3.05
C ASP A 33 5.53 -9.93 -3.87
N ILE A 34 5.54 -11.10 -3.24
CA ILE A 34 5.92 -12.38 -3.83
C ILE A 34 4.70 -12.94 -4.56
N LEU A 35 4.66 -12.79 -5.88
CA LEU A 35 3.54 -13.23 -6.71
C LEU A 35 3.89 -14.40 -7.64
N SER A 36 5.10 -14.94 -7.49
CA SER A 36 5.57 -16.14 -8.20
C SER A 36 6.42 -17.04 -7.30
N GLY A 37 6.73 -18.24 -7.82
CA GLY A 37 7.55 -19.22 -7.13
C GLY A 37 6.86 -19.88 -5.93
N THR A 38 7.65 -20.52 -5.08
CA THR A 38 7.18 -21.40 -4.00
C THR A 38 6.31 -20.69 -2.96
N PHE A 39 6.53 -19.39 -2.75
CA PHE A 39 5.82 -18.60 -1.74
C PHE A 39 4.73 -17.69 -2.34
N LYS A 40 4.34 -17.93 -3.61
CA LYS A 40 3.28 -17.20 -4.30
C LYS A 40 1.97 -17.12 -3.50
N SER A 41 1.57 -18.24 -2.89
CA SER A 41 0.33 -18.31 -2.11
C SER A 41 0.30 -17.30 -0.95
N ASN A 42 1.44 -16.98 -0.35
CA ASN A 42 1.53 -15.98 0.71
C ASN A 42 1.20 -14.59 0.18
N GLY A 43 1.84 -14.19 -0.92
CA GLY A 43 1.58 -12.89 -1.54
C GLY A 43 0.17 -12.77 -2.12
N GLU A 44 -0.39 -13.85 -2.67
CA GLU A 44 -1.77 -13.84 -3.17
C GLU A 44 -2.80 -13.72 -2.06
N SER A 45 -2.56 -14.34 -0.90
CA SER A 45 -3.46 -14.26 0.26
C SER A 45 -3.58 -12.83 0.78
N TYR A 46 -2.47 -12.09 0.87
CA TYR A 46 -2.51 -10.67 1.25
C TYR A 46 -3.17 -9.81 0.16
N LEU A 47 -2.89 -10.09 -1.11
CA LEU A 47 -3.48 -9.37 -2.22
C LEU A 47 -5.01 -9.51 -2.24
N MET A 48 -5.53 -10.71 -2.01
CA MET A 48 -6.97 -10.97 -1.94
C MET A 48 -7.67 -10.09 -0.90
N GLY A 49 -7.08 -9.94 0.29
CA GLY A 49 -7.62 -9.04 1.32
C GLY A 49 -7.59 -7.57 0.91
N ILE A 50 -6.53 -7.12 0.20
CA ILE A 50 -6.46 -5.76 -0.34
C ILE A 50 -7.52 -5.55 -1.44
N GLU A 51 -7.71 -6.53 -2.31
CA GLU A 51 -8.68 -6.47 -3.41
C GLU A 51 -10.11 -6.38 -2.90
N GLU A 52 -10.47 -7.19 -1.90
CA GLU A 52 -11.82 -7.12 -1.31
C GLU A 52 -12.05 -5.77 -0.62
N ALA A 53 -11.08 -5.29 0.17
CA ALA A 53 -11.21 -3.98 0.81
C ALA A 53 -11.32 -2.83 -0.21
N VAL A 54 -10.55 -2.89 -1.31
CA VAL A 54 -10.64 -1.89 -2.39
C VAL A 54 -11.98 -1.97 -3.11
N LYS A 55 -12.52 -3.16 -3.32
CA LYS A 55 -13.84 -3.37 -3.92
C LYS A 55 -14.92 -2.75 -3.05
N GLU A 56 -14.96 -3.07 -1.75
CA GLU A 56 -15.92 -2.48 -0.80
C GLU A 56 -15.85 -0.95 -0.78
N ILE A 57 -14.63 -0.38 -0.71
CA ILE A 57 -14.44 1.08 -0.72
C ILE A 57 -14.93 1.70 -2.02
N ASN A 58 -14.65 1.07 -3.17
CA ASN A 58 -15.07 1.60 -4.47
C ASN A 58 -16.58 1.47 -4.70
N GLU A 59 -17.22 0.43 -4.14
CA GLU A 59 -18.68 0.30 -4.13
C GLU A 59 -19.34 1.39 -3.27
N ASP A 60 -18.68 1.81 -2.18
CA ASP A 60 -19.10 2.94 -1.33
C ASP A 60 -18.52 4.29 -1.80
N SER A 61 -18.69 4.61 -3.09
CA SER A 61 -18.29 5.90 -3.71
C SER A 61 -16.79 6.21 -3.74
N GLY A 62 -15.93 5.29 -3.30
CA GLY A 62 -14.48 5.46 -3.32
C GLY A 62 -13.92 6.28 -2.16
N LEU A 63 -12.60 6.19 -1.96
CA LEU A 63 -11.91 6.90 -0.89
C LEU A 63 -11.81 8.40 -1.21
N LEU A 64 -12.41 9.23 -0.36
CA LEU A 64 -12.53 10.68 -0.59
C LEU A 64 -13.23 11.01 -1.93
N GLY A 65 -14.19 10.17 -2.33
CA GLY A 65 -14.89 10.31 -3.61
C GLY A 65 -14.06 9.94 -4.84
N ARG A 66 -12.93 9.24 -4.64
CA ARG A 66 -12.02 8.81 -5.71
C ARG A 66 -11.92 7.29 -5.75
N PRO A 67 -12.03 6.65 -6.92
CA PRO A 67 -11.83 5.21 -7.02
C PRO A 67 -10.37 4.86 -6.73
N ILE A 68 -10.16 3.72 -6.08
CA ILE A 68 -8.85 3.12 -5.85
C ILE A 68 -8.52 2.15 -6.98
N LYS A 69 -7.29 2.21 -7.50
CA LYS A 69 -6.73 1.25 -8.46
C LYS A 69 -5.50 0.55 -7.86
N ILE A 70 -5.38 -0.75 -8.11
CA ILE A 70 -4.24 -1.55 -7.65
C ILE A 70 -3.28 -1.81 -8.82
N VAL A 71 -2.00 -1.52 -8.63
CA VAL A 71 -0.89 -1.92 -9.50
C VAL A 71 -0.11 -3.01 -8.78
N LYS A 72 0.08 -4.16 -9.43
CA LYS A 72 0.73 -5.34 -8.83
C LYS A 72 2.11 -5.53 -9.44
N GLU A 73 3.12 -5.78 -8.62
CA GLU A 73 4.45 -6.21 -9.09
C GLU A 73 4.97 -7.37 -8.26
N ASP A 74 5.57 -8.32 -8.96
CA ASP A 74 6.28 -9.45 -8.35
C ASP A 74 7.73 -9.07 -8.04
N ASN A 75 8.12 -9.17 -6.77
CA ASN A 75 9.50 -8.95 -6.35
C ASN A 75 10.37 -10.21 -6.33
N GLN A 76 9.77 -11.39 -6.54
CA GLN A 76 10.50 -12.66 -6.61
C GLN A 76 11.37 -12.95 -5.38
N MET A 77 11.01 -12.42 -4.20
CA MET A 77 11.77 -12.50 -2.95
C MET A 77 13.18 -11.88 -3.00
N LYS A 78 13.47 -11.04 -3.99
CA LYS A 78 14.79 -10.42 -4.15
C LYS A 78 14.74 -8.92 -3.82
N PRO A 79 15.54 -8.43 -2.86
CA PRO A 79 15.54 -7.01 -2.49
C PRO A 79 15.81 -6.07 -3.67
N GLU A 80 16.72 -6.44 -4.56
CA GLU A 80 17.09 -5.63 -5.72
C GLU A 80 15.92 -5.48 -6.69
N ILE A 81 15.17 -6.58 -6.91
CA ILE A 81 13.95 -6.56 -7.73
C ILE A 81 12.87 -5.75 -7.02
N ALA A 82 12.69 -5.92 -5.70
CA ALA A 82 11.74 -5.12 -4.92
C ALA A 82 11.97 -3.61 -5.09
N ILE A 83 13.24 -3.15 -5.10
CA ILE A 83 13.60 -1.76 -5.38
C ILE A 83 13.32 -1.35 -6.83
N GLN A 84 13.61 -2.22 -7.80
CA GLN A 84 13.28 -1.95 -9.20
C GLN A 84 11.77 -1.75 -9.39
N LYS A 85 10.95 -2.63 -8.78
CA LYS A 85 9.50 -2.55 -8.83
C LYS A 85 8.95 -1.32 -8.12
N LEU A 86 9.50 -0.99 -6.96
CA LEU A 86 9.19 0.25 -6.24
C LEU A 86 9.40 1.49 -7.13
N LYS A 87 10.55 1.58 -7.80
CA LYS A 87 10.86 2.70 -8.70
C LYS A 87 9.88 2.78 -9.85
N LYS A 88 9.54 1.64 -10.48
CA LYS A 88 8.54 1.59 -11.56
C LYS A 88 7.18 2.11 -11.06
N MET A 89 6.69 1.58 -9.94
CA MET A 89 5.41 1.97 -9.35
C MET A 89 5.33 3.47 -9.08
N ILE A 90 6.38 4.06 -8.52
CA ILE A 90 6.39 5.49 -8.18
C ILE A 90 6.56 6.36 -9.43
N LEU A 91 7.54 6.05 -10.27
CA LEU A 91 7.95 6.93 -11.36
C LEU A 91 7.07 6.79 -12.60
N LYS A 92 6.66 5.56 -12.93
CA LYS A 92 5.85 5.25 -14.11
C LYS A 92 4.37 5.15 -13.75
N ASP A 93 4.04 4.30 -12.79
CA ASP A 93 2.63 3.98 -12.49
C ASP A 93 1.98 4.99 -11.53
N LYS A 94 2.76 5.95 -11.03
CA LYS A 94 2.35 7.06 -10.18
C LYS A 94 1.63 6.63 -8.89
N CYS A 95 2.02 5.49 -8.31
CA CYS A 95 1.44 5.02 -7.06
C CYS A 95 1.55 6.06 -5.93
N ASP A 96 0.47 6.22 -5.20
CA ASP A 96 0.33 7.09 -4.03
C ASP A 96 0.85 6.42 -2.77
N VAL A 97 0.56 5.13 -2.62
CA VAL A 97 0.94 4.29 -1.48
C VAL A 97 1.47 2.95 -1.98
N ILE A 98 2.47 2.42 -1.31
CA ILE A 98 3.06 1.11 -1.60
C ILE A 98 2.74 0.15 -0.45
N PHE A 99 2.35 -1.08 -0.77
CA PHE A 99 2.07 -2.17 0.15
C PHE A 99 2.96 -3.37 -0.14
N GLY A 100 3.16 -4.19 0.90
CA GLY A 100 3.79 -5.51 0.78
C GLY A 100 5.27 -5.51 1.16
N GLY A 101 6.06 -6.33 0.49
CA GLY A 101 7.50 -6.46 0.67
C GLY A 101 7.96 -7.91 0.82
N GLY A 102 7.06 -8.83 1.18
CA GLY A 102 7.20 -10.30 1.07
C GLY A 102 8.26 -10.97 1.95
N THR A 103 9.46 -10.42 2.04
CA THR A 103 10.55 -10.89 2.90
C THR A 103 11.08 -9.74 3.74
N SER A 104 11.66 -10.06 4.89
CA SER A 104 12.26 -9.05 5.77
C SER A 104 13.35 -8.23 5.05
N SER A 105 14.17 -8.86 4.21
CA SER A 105 15.23 -8.18 3.46
C SER A 105 14.68 -7.20 2.42
N SER A 106 13.66 -7.59 1.67
CA SER A 106 12.98 -6.72 0.71
C SER A 106 12.25 -5.57 1.42
N CYS A 107 11.58 -5.83 2.54
CA CYS A 107 10.92 -4.80 3.35
C CYS A 107 11.93 -3.77 3.87
N ILE A 108 13.09 -4.21 4.37
CA ILE A 108 14.18 -3.32 4.81
C ILE A 108 14.69 -2.48 3.64
N ALA A 109 14.95 -3.09 2.49
CA ALA A 109 15.43 -2.36 1.31
C ALA A 109 14.43 -1.27 0.87
N ILE A 110 13.14 -1.61 0.76
CA ILE A 110 12.08 -0.65 0.43
C ILE A 110 12.04 0.46 1.49
N SER A 111 12.09 0.12 2.78
CA SER A 111 12.03 1.07 3.89
C SER A 111 13.17 2.09 3.85
N GLN A 112 14.38 1.67 3.49
CA GLN A 112 15.53 2.57 3.33
C GLN A 112 15.43 3.46 2.07
N THR A 113 14.69 2.99 1.05
CA THR A 113 14.61 3.66 -0.26
C THR A 113 13.44 4.63 -0.36
N ILE A 114 12.29 4.30 0.25
CA ILE A 114 11.05 5.07 0.16
C ILE A 114 11.18 6.56 0.55
N PRO A 115 12.02 6.99 1.52
CA PRO A 115 12.11 8.40 1.92
C PRO A 115 12.57 9.32 0.78
N ARG A 116 13.34 8.79 -0.18
CA ARG A 116 13.80 9.54 -1.36
C ARG A 116 12.65 10.02 -2.23
N TYR A 117 11.53 9.30 -2.21
CA TYR A 117 10.35 9.57 -3.01
C TYR A 117 9.22 10.24 -2.22
N LYS A 118 9.37 10.32 -0.89
CA LYS A 118 8.36 10.86 0.03
C LYS A 118 6.97 10.22 -0.14
N LYS A 119 6.94 8.91 -0.46
CA LYS A 119 5.72 8.11 -0.63
C LYS A 119 5.48 7.26 0.61
N LEU A 120 4.22 6.94 0.87
CA LEU A 120 3.85 6.08 1.99
C LEU A 120 4.14 4.62 1.64
N TYR A 121 4.74 3.88 2.58
CA TYR A 121 4.97 2.44 2.49
C TYR A 121 4.37 1.73 3.69
N ILE A 122 3.50 0.76 3.43
CA ILE A 122 2.83 -0.08 4.41
C ILE A 122 3.36 -1.51 4.25
N THR A 123 4.15 -1.96 5.22
CA THR A 123 4.89 -3.23 5.13
C THR A 123 4.19 -4.37 5.87
N ASN A 124 4.33 -5.60 5.36
CA ASN A 124 4.02 -6.83 6.09
C ASN A 124 5.25 -7.42 6.81
N GLY A 125 6.43 -6.79 6.70
CA GLY A 125 7.67 -7.29 7.27
C GLY A 125 7.76 -7.16 8.79
N VAL A 126 8.24 -8.22 9.46
CA VAL A 126 8.29 -8.31 10.93
C VAL A 126 9.66 -7.98 11.54
N ALA A 127 10.68 -7.77 10.70
CA ALA A 127 12.04 -7.47 11.16
C ALA A 127 12.09 -6.22 12.05
N LEU A 128 12.93 -6.29 13.09
CA LEU A 128 13.07 -5.22 14.08
C LEU A 128 13.59 -3.95 13.46
N ASP A 129 14.57 -4.07 12.55
CA ASP A 129 15.25 -2.95 11.95
C ASP A 129 14.31 -2.03 11.17
N ILE A 130 13.19 -2.53 10.66
CA ILE A 130 12.21 -1.72 9.91
C ILE A 130 11.67 -0.55 10.76
N THR A 131 11.29 -0.84 12.01
CA THR A 131 10.83 0.18 12.98
C THR A 131 11.90 0.51 14.02
N GLY A 132 13.14 0.08 13.78
CA GLY A 132 14.31 0.33 14.61
C GLY A 132 15.33 1.14 13.83
N LYS A 133 16.45 0.51 13.47
CA LYS A 133 17.58 1.15 12.76
C LYS A 133 17.19 1.90 11.48
N HIS A 134 16.18 1.41 10.75
CA HIS A 134 15.74 1.95 9.46
C HIS A 134 14.41 2.70 9.54
N PHE A 135 13.96 3.01 10.76
CA PHE A 135 12.74 3.77 10.98
C PHE A 135 12.78 5.12 10.24
N ASN A 136 11.66 5.47 9.63
CA ASN A 136 11.42 6.79 9.07
C ASN A 136 9.92 7.06 8.96
N ARG A 137 9.56 8.33 8.80
CA ARG A 137 8.16 8.81 8.80
C ARG A 137 7.29 8.32 7.63
N TYR A 138 7.87 7.67 6.63
CA TYR A 138 7.18 7.19 5.44
C TYR A 138 6.83 5.70 5.52
N VAL A 139 7.28 5.00 6.56
CA VAL A 139 7.09 3.55 6.73
C VAL A 139 6.15 3.28 7.90
N PHE A 140 5.09 2.54 7.62
CA PHE A 140 4.12 2.09 8.60
C PHE A 140 4.03 0.57 8.56
N ARG A 141 3.91 -0.03 9.75
CA ARG A 141 3.70 -1.46 9.90
C ARG A 141 2.43 -1.68 10.72
N PRO A 142 1.35 -2.22 10.13
CA PRO A 142 0.14 -2.58 10.86
C PRO A 142 0.27 -3.91 11.62
N THR A 143 1.36 -4.65 11.40
CA THR A 143 1.63 -5.95 12.02
C THR A 143 2.59 -5.86 13.22
N PHE A 144 2.72 -6.97 13.95
CA PHE A 144 3.70 -7.12 15.03
C PHE A 144 5.15 -7.14 14.51
N ASN A 145 6.12 -6.95 15.41
CA ASN A 145 7.50 -7.34 15.15
C ASN A 145 7.87 -8.63 15.88
N VAL A 146 9.01 -9.21 15.49
CA VAL A 146 9.55 -10.43 16.11
C VAL A 146 9.68 -10.30 17.64
N LEU A 147 10.09 -9.13 18.15
CA LEU A 147 10.27 -8.91 19.58
C LEU A 147 8.95 -8.92 20.35
N LEU A 148 7.88 -8.35 19.78
CA LEU A 148 6.55 -8.39 20.37
C LEU A 148 6.07 -9.84 20.50
N ASN A 149 6.24 -10.66 19.46
CA ASN A 149 5.89 -12.08 19.52
C ASN A 149 6.69 -12.84 20.58
N ILE A 150 8.01 -12.65 20.61
CA ILE A 150 8.89 -13.34 21.57
C ILE A 150 8.56 -12.89 23.00
N LYS A 151 8.34 -11.59 23.23
CA LYS A 151 7.94 -11.06 24.55
C LYS A 151 6.61 -11.64 25.01
N THR A 152 5.62 -11.72 24.12
CA THR A 152 4.32 -12.32 24.42
C THR A 152 4.47 -13.79 24.80
N LEU A 153 5.25 -14.57 24.05
CA LEU A 153 5.52 -15.97 24.36
C LEU A 153 6.24 -16.11 25.71
N ALA A 154 7.32 -15.36 25.92
CA ALA A 154 8.07 -15.38 27.17
C ALA A 154 7.21 -14.98 28.37
N HIS A 155 6.35 -13.96 28.23
CA HIS A 155 5.42 -13.54 29.26
C HIS A 155 4.40 -14.63 29.60
N TYR A 156 3.81 -15.25 28.57
CA TYR A 156 2.88 -16.36 28.74
C TYR A 156 3.54 -17.56 29.44
N MET A 157 4.74 -17.94 28.99
CA MET A 157 5.51 -19.03 29.58
C MET A 157 5.82 -18.77 31.05
N GLY A 158 6.30 -17.56 31.39
CA GLY A 158 6.64 -17.19 32.77
C GLY A 158 5.44 -17.12 33.71
N LYS A 159 4.24 -16.76 33.22
CA LYS A 159 3.02 -16.73 34.03
C LYS A 159 2.34 -18.09 34.18
N ASN A 160 2.31 -18.89 33.13
CA ASN A 160 1.34 -20.01 33.03
C ASN A 160 1.97 -21.40 33.12
N LYS A 161 3.31 -21.52 33.17
CA LYS A 161 4.00 -22.82 33.21
C LYS A 161 5.32 -22.75 33.99
N PRO A 162 5.67 -23.79 34.77
CA PRO A 162 6.95 -23.87 35.48
C PRO A 162 8.06 -24.39 34.57
N PHE A 163 8.34 -23.72 33.45
CA PHE A 163 9.42 -24.14 32.56
C PHE A 163 10.78 -23.88 33.22
N LYS A 164 11.44 -24.94 33.73
CA LYS A 164 12.78 -24.87 34.33
C LYS A 164 13.91 -24.83 33.31
N LYS A 165 13.64 -25.25 32.07
CA LYS A 165 14.58 -25.25 30.94
C LYS A 165 13.82 -24.95 29.66
N VAL A 166 14.38 -24.07 28.83
CA VAL A 166 13.87 -23.74 27.50
C VAL A 166 15.04 -23.92 26.53
N TYR A 167 14.82 -24.71 25.48
CA TYR A 167 15.78 -24.92 24.41
C TYR A 167 15.30 -24.12 23.20
N MET A 168 16.20 -23.36 22.58
CA MET A 168 15.96 -22.61 21.34
C MET A 168 16.72 -23.27 20.20
#